data_AF-A0AAW9IW98-F1
#
_entry.id   AF-A0AAW9IW98-F1
#
_cell.length_a   1.000
_cell.length_b   1.000
_cell.length_c   1.000
_cell.angle_alpha   90.00
_cell.angle_beta   90.00
_cell.angle_gamma   90.00
#
_symmetry.space_group_name_H-M   'P 1'
#
loop_
_entity.id
_entity.type
_entity.pdbx_description
1 polymer ?
#
loop_
_entity_poly.entity_id
_entity_poly.type
_entity_poly.pdbx_seq_one_letter_code
_entity_poly.pdbx_strand_id
1 'polypeptide(L)'
;VFPAIKSLGEDRGDRIVYLTAKTITRTVAEESINRLKENGLTCRNITLTSKEKICFKEKAKCNPEYCEYAVDYFDKVNNIIFKMLEKENNFTREIIELYSRKNSICPFELSLVLSLWCDVIICDYNYAFDPRAKLNRFFEEDVENILLL
;
A
#
# COMPACT_ATOMS: atom_id res chain seq x y z
N VAL A 1 -15.53 0.73 -7.29
CA VAL A 1 -14.72 1.89 -6.83
C VAL A 1 -15.60 3.06 -6.40
N PHE A 2 -16.30 3.77 -7.31
CA PHE A 2 -17.07 4.98 -6.94
C PHE A 2 -18.09 4.78 -5.80
N PRO A 3 -18.97 3.75 -5.79
CA PRO A 3 -19.92 3.58 -4.70
C PRO A 3 -19.26 3.42 -3.33
N ALA A 4 -18.13 2.70 -3.26
CA ALA A 4 -17.41 2.51 -2.01
C ALA A 4 -16.72 3.80 -1.55
N ILE A 5 -16.13 4.57 -2.47
CA ILE A 5 -15.54 5.88 -2.14
C ILE A 5 -16.62 6.85 -1.64
N LYS A 6 -17.80 6.82 -2.26
CA LYS A 6 -18.95 7.58 -1.79
C LYS A 6 -19.35 7.15 -0.36
N SER A 7 -19.38 5.85 -0.07
CA SER A 7 -19.67 5.33 1.25
C SER A 7 -18.66 5.78 2.32
N LEU A 8 -17.36 5.91 1.99
CA LEU A 8 -16.38 6.49 2.91
C LEU A 8 -16.74 7.94 3.28
N GLY A 9 -17.17 8.74 2.31
CA GLY A 9 -17.63 10.12 2.58
C GLY A 9 -18.99 10.22 3.29
N GLU A 10 -19.71 9.11 3.45
CA GLU A 10 -20.95 9.01 4.22
C GLU A 10 -20.70 8.36 5.61
N ASP A 11 -19.43 8.25 6.04
CA ASP A 11 -19.00 7.63 7.30
C ASP A 11 -19.50 6.18 7.48
N ARG A 12 -19.63 5.43 6.36
CA ARG A 12 -20.07 4.02 6.36
C ARG A 12 -18.92 3.02 6.34
N GLY A 13 -17.71 3.48 6.59
CA GLY A 13 -16.49 2.69 6.65
C GLY A 13 -15.28 3.62 6.69
N ASP A 14 -14.17 3.11 7.19
CA ASP A 14 -12.93 3.89 7.37
C ASP A 14 -11.95 3.70 6.21
N ARG A 15 -12.09 2.60 5.46
CA ARG A 15 -11.14 2.23 4.41
C ARG A 15 -11.74 1.30 3.36
N ILE A 16 -11.20 1.37 2.15
CA ILE A 16 -11.45 0.42 1.06
C ILE A 16 -10.24 -0.47 0.87
N VAL A 17 -10.46 -1.79 0.85
CA VAL A 17 -9.47 -2.76 0.40
C VAL A 17 -9.98 -3.43 -0.87
N TYR A 18 -9.33 -3.13 -1.99
CA TYR A 18 -9.67 -3.63 -3.31
C TYR A 18 -8.78 -4.84 -3.65
N LEU A 19 -9.38 -6.03 -3.69
CA LEU A 19 -8.70 -7.29 -3.95
C LEU A 19 -8.72 -7.62 -5.45
N THR A 20 -7.52 -7.83 -5.99
CA THR A 20 -7.32 -8.09 -7.41
C THR A 20 -6.76 -9.50 -7.62
N ALA A 21 -7.39 -10.29 -8.48
CA ALA A 21 -6.88 -11.61 -8.88
C ALA A 21 -6.04 -11.55 -10.16
N LYS A 22 -6.16 -10.47 -10.93
CA LYS A 22 -5.48 -10.28 -12.22
C LYS A 22 -4.89 -8.87 -12.31
N THR A 23 -3.78 -8.75 -13.04
CA THR A 23 -3.12 -7.45 -13.30
C THR A 23 -4.07 -6.45 -13.95
N ILE A 24 -4.92 -6.89 -14.89
CA ILE A 24 -5.89 -6.00 -15.56
C ILE A 24 -6.86 -5.36 -14.56
N THR A 25 -7.38 -6.13 -13.60
CA THR A 25 -8.32 -5.58 -12.61
C THR A 25 -7.68 -4.55 -11.69
N ARG A 26 -6.37 -4.65 -11.47
CA ARG A 26 -5.58 -3.67 -10.73
C ARG A 26 -5.46 -2.35 -11.49
N THR A 27 -5.06 -2.42 -12.76
CA THR A 27 -4.93 -1.22 -13.61
C THR A 27 -6.26 -0.48 -13.74
N VAL A 28 -7.38 -1.20 -13.91
CA VAL A 28 -8.72 -0.60 -13.96
C VAL A 28 -9.08 0.11 -12.66
N ALA A 29 -8.71 -0.45 -11.49
CA ALA A 29 -8.94 0.18 -10.21
C ALA A 29 -8.10 1.46 -10.05
N GLU A 30 -6.82 1.42 -10.42
CA GLU A 30 -5.91 2.58 -10.40
C GLU A 30 -6.42 3.72 -11.31
N GLU A 31 -6.76 3.40 -12.57
CA GLU A 31 -7.32 4.36 -13.51
C GLU A 31 -8.63 4.97 -13.02
N SER A 32 -9.51 4.15 -12.42
CA SER A 32 -10.77 4.63 -11.86
C SER A 32 -10.56 5.62 -10.72
N ILE A 33 -9.61 5.36 -9.81
CA ILE A 33 -9.30 6.29 -8.72
C ILE A 33 -8.67 7.57 -9.27
N ASN A 34 -7.75 7.47 -10.22
CA ASN A 34 -7.12 8.64 -10.83
C ASN A 34 -8.15 9.54 -11.51
N ARG A 35 -9.10 8.98 -12.27
CA ARG A 35 -10.22 9.74 -12.85
C ARG A 35 -11.06 10.45 -11.80
N LEU A 36 -11.32 9.82 -10.65
CA LEU A 36 -12.05 10.48 -9.57
C LEU A 36 -11.24 11.62 -8.94
N LYS A 37 -9.92 11.46 -8.80
CA LYS A 37 -9.01 12.50 -8.32
C LYS A 37 -8.96 13.71 -9.25
N GLU A 38 -8.94 13.48 -10.56
CA GLU A 38 -9.07 14.54 -11.58
C GLU A 38 -10.38 15.32 -11.44
N ASN A 39 -11.43 14.70 -10.88
CA ASN A 39 -12.73 15.31 -10.64
C ASN A 39 -12.90 15.79 -9.18
N GLY A 40 -11.80 16.02 -8.45
CA GLY A 40 -11.82 16.65 -7.12
C GLY A 40 -11.87 15.69 -5.94
N LEU A 41 -11.82 14.37 -6.16
CA LEU A 41 -11.65 13.43 -5.05
C LEU A 41 -10.30 13.66 -4.37
N THR A 42 -10.33 13.89 -3.06
CA THR A 42 -9.13 13.92 -2.23
C THR A 42 -9.10 12.64 -1.41
N CYS A 43 -8.17 11.73 -1.73
CA CYS A 43 -7.92 10.53 -0.95
C CYS A 43 -6.48 10.07 -1.12
N ARG A 44 -5.99 9.34 -0.13
CA ARG A 44 -4.72 8.61 -0.20
C ARG A 44 -4.97 7.18 -0.69
N ASN A 45 -4.27 6.79 -1.74
CA ASN A 45 -4.34 5.42 -2.24
C ASN A 45 -2.95 4.80 -2.40
N ILE A 46 -2.90 3.47 -2.31
CA ILE A 46 -1.68 2.69 -2.51
C ILE A 46 -1.98 1.41 -3.28
N THR A 47 -1.07 1.03 -4.17
CA THR A 47 -1.08 -0.29 -4.81
C THR A 47 0.04 -1.16 -4.26
N LEU A 48 -0.33 -2.21 -3.52
CA LEU A 48 0.64 -3.17 -3.00
C LEU A 48 1.19 -4.06 -4.13
N THR A 49 2.51 -4.11 -4.19
CA THR A 49 3.25 -4.96 -5.10
C THR A 49 3.85 -6.12 -4.31
N SER A 50 3.81 -7.33 -4.88
CA SER A 50 4.38 -8.50 -4.23
C SER A 50 5.85 -8.31 -3.88
N LYS A 51 6.28 -8.90 -2.77
CA LYS A 51 7.67 -8.85 -2.31
C LYS A 51 8.66 -9.23 -3.41
N GLU A 52 8.36 -10.30 -4.15
CA GLU A 52 9.17 -10.78 -5.27
C GLU A 52 9.35 -9.75 -6.39
N LYS A 53 8.32 -8.91 -6.63
CA LYS A 53 8.35 -7.92 -7.70
C LYS A 53 9.01 -6.62 -7.25
N ILE A 54 8.73 -6.15 -6.04
CA ILE A 54 9.20 -4.84 -5.56
C ILE A 54 10.59 -4.88 -4.90
N CYS A 55 11.06 -6.06 -4.48
CA CYS A 55 12.36 -6.21 -3.84
C CYS A 55 13.51 -5.92 -4.80
N PHE A 56 14.48 -5.11 -4.36
CA PHE A 56 15.68 -4.81 -5.15
C PHE A 56 16.71 -5.95 -5.19
N LYS A 57 16.55 -6.96 -4.31
CA LYS A 57 17.41 -8.14 -4.27
C LYS A 57 16.84 -9.26 -5.14
N GLU A 58 17.69 -9.93 -5.91
CA GLU A 58 17.33 -11.14 -6.67
C GLU A 58 16.89 -12.29 -5.76
N LYS A 59 17.51 -12.43 -4.58
CA LYS A 59 17.14 -13.40 -3.55
C LYS A 59 16.83 -12.67 -2.25
N ALA A 60 15.57 -12.71 -1.82
CA ALA A 60 15.12 -12.05 -0.61
C ALA A 60 15.59 -12.79 0.66
N LYS A 61 16.71 -12.33 1.25
CA LYS A 61 17.14 -12.68 2.61
C LYS A 61 16.89 -11.51 3.55
N CYS A 62 15.73 -11.48 4.19
CA CYS A 62 15.26 -10.30 4.94
C CYS A 62 15.78 -10.28 6.38
N ASN A 63 17.03 -9.85 6.54
CA ASN A 63 17.60 -9.52 7.85
C ASN A 63 18.74 -8.48 7.66
N PRO A 64 19.16 -7.78 8.73
CA PRO A 64 20.18 -6.73 8.63
C PRO A 64 21.56 -7.22 8.16
N GLU A 65 21.93 -8.48 8.43
CA GLU A 65 23.23 -9.04 8.05
C GLU A 65 23.35 -9.28 6.54
N TYR A 66 22.24 -9.62 5.88
CA TYR A 66 22.20 -10.01 4.47
C TYR A 66 21.50 -8.98 3.57
N CYS A 67 20.83 -7.97 4.14
CA CYS A 67 20.07 -6.96 3.41
C CYS A 67 20.30 -5.55 3.98
N GLU A 68 20.99 -4.72 3.20
CA GLU A 68 21.28 -3.31 3.50
C GLU A 68 20.01 -2.47 3.72
N TYR A 69 18.90 -2.88 3.12
CA TYR A 69 17.61 -2.21 3.24
C TYR A 69 16.86 -2.54 4.55
N ALA A 70 17.30 -3.56 5.28
CA ALA A 70 16.74 -3.97 6.57
C ALA A 70 17.50 -3.35 7.76
N VAL A 71 18.73 -2.88 7.56
CA VAL A 71 19.54 -2.20 8.57
C VAL A 71 18.86 -0.90 8.99
N ASP A 72 18.67 -0.71 10.30
CA ASP A 72 18.04 0.46 10.92
C ASP A 72 16.69 0.85 10.28
N TYR A 73 15.94 -0.16 9.83
CA TYR A 73 14.71 0.05 9.05
C TYR A 73 13.72 0.95 9.80
N PHE A 74 13.45 0.69 11.08
CA PHE A 74 12.47 1.45 11.85
C PHE A 74 12.84 2.93 11.97
N ASP A 75 14.11 3.24 12.26
CA ASP A 75 14.58 4.63 12.37
C ASP A 75 14.49 5.35 11.03
N LYS A 76 14.93 4.70 9.94
CA LYS A 76 14.88 5.27 8.59
C LYS A 76 13.44 5.55 8.16
N VAL A 77 12.52 4.64 8.45
CA VAL A 77 11.10 4.72 8.06
C VAL A 77 10.38 5.85 8.80
N ASN A 78 10.59 5.97 10.11
CA ASN A 78 10.01 7.06 10.91
C ASN A 78 10.45 8.44 10.39
N ASN A 79 11.67 8.55 9.84
CA ASN A 79 12.21 9.79 9.28
C ASN A 79 11.64 10.18 7.91
N ILE A 80 11.00 9.26 7.19
CA ILE A 80 10.53 9.50 5.81
C ILE A 80 9.01 9.45 5.64
N ILE A 81 8.28 8.73 6.49
CA ILE A 81 6.82 8.54 6.31
C ILE A 81 6.11 9.89 6.21
N PHE A 82 6.30 10.78 7.19
CA PHE A 82 5.62 12.07 7.18
C PHE A 82 5.94 12.91 5.94
N LYS A 83 7.21 12.89 5.50
CA LYS A 83 7.64 13.58 4.28
C LYS A 83 6.97 13.02 3.01
N MET A 84 6.72 11.71 2.98
CA MET A 84 5.99 11.07 1.88
C MET A 84 4.50 11.42 1.94
N LEU A 85 3.88 11.38 3.13
CA LEU A 85 2.47 11.70 3.33
C LEU A 85 2.12 13.16 3.04
N GLU A 86 3.08 14.08 3.19
CA GLU A 86 2.93 15.50 2.83
C GLU A 86 2.99 15.73 1.32
N LYS A 87 3.74 14.91 0.59
CA LYS A 87 4.02 15.12 -0.84
C LYS A 87 3.15 14.29 -1.76
N GLU A 88 2.81 13.08 -1.32
CA GLU A 88 2.19 12.07 -2.16
C GLU A 88 0.81 11.70 -1.59
N ASN A 89 -0.19 11.66 -2.46
CA ASN A 89 -1.50 11.07 -2.16
C ASN A 89 -1.77 9.79 -2.98
N ASN A 90 -0.84 9.41 -3.86
CA ASN A 90 -0.90 8.20 -4.66
C ASN A 90 0.43 7.47 -4.51
N PHE A 91 0.42 6.31 -3.87
CA PHE A 91 1.62 5.50 -3.65
C PHE A 91 1.66 4.37 -4.67
N THR A 92 2.21 4.68 -5.84
CA THR A 92 2.50 3.67 -6.86
C THR A 92 3.80 2.93 -6.53
N ARG A 93 4.04 1.82 -7.23
CA ARG A 93 5.29 1.08 -7.12
C ARG A 93 6.50 1.97 -7.39
N GLU A 94 6.43 2.81 -8.42
CA GLU A 94 7.52 3.68 -8.86
C GLU A 94 7.87 4.72 -7.80
N ILE A 95 6.86 5.32 -7.17
CA ILE A 95 7.03 6.27 -6.06
C ILE A 95 7.69 5.56 -4.88
N ILE A 96 7.16 4.40 -4.48
CA ILE A 96 7.73 3.63 -3.36
C ILE A 96 9.20 3.27 -3.63
N GLU A 97 9.51 2.79 -4.84
CA GLU A 97 10.88 2.45 -5.22
C GLU A 97 11.81 3.67 -5.21
N LEU A 98 11.35 4.82 -5.71
CA LEU A 98 12.10 6.07 -5.72
C LEU A 98 12.53 6.49 -4.32
N TYR A 99 11.58 6.58 -3.38
CA TYR A 99 11.86 6.95 -2.00
C TYR A 99 12.71 5.89 -1.28
N SER A 100 12.48 4.60 -1.58
CA SER A 100 13.24 3.49 -1.00
C SER A 100 14.70 3.51 -1.40
N ARG A 101 15.00 3.76 -2.68
CA ARG A 101 16.38 3.90 -3.18
C ARG A 101 17.08 5.10 -2.56
N LYS A 102 16.39 6.25 -2.52
CA LYS A 102 16.96 7.50 -1.99
C LYS A 102 17.37 7.41 -0.51
N ASN A 103 16.64 6.61 0.28
CA ASN A 103 16.84 6.52 1.73
C ASN A 103 17.40 5.17 2.18
N SER A 104 17.73 4.27 1.24
CA SER A 104 18.20 2.91 1.52
C SER A 104 17.29 2.14 2.48
N ILE A 105 15.99 2.10 2.15
CA ILE A 105 14.93 1.43 2.91
C ILE A 105 14.32 0.31 2.07
N CYS A 106 13.79 -0.74 2.72
CA CYS A 106 13.10 -1.83 2.05
C CYS A 106 11.78 -1.33 1.43
N PRO A 107 11.61 -1.41 0.10
CA PRO A 107 10.41 -0.91 -0.57
C PRO A 107 9.16 -1.73 -0.23
N PHE A 108 9.33 -3.04 -0.01
CA PHE A 108 8.23 -3.90 0.40
C PHE A 108 7.68 -3.48 1.75
N GLU A 109 8.50 -3.43 2.79
CA GLU A 109 8.06 -3.05 4.13
C GLU A 109 7.56 -1.60 4.16
N LEU A 110 8.21 -0.67 3.44
CA LEU A 110 7.74 0.71 3.31
C LEU A 110 6.32 0.79 2.75
N SER A 111 5.99 -0.02 1.73
CA SER A 111 4.63 -0.08 1.18
C SER A 111 3.60 -0.54 2.22
N LEU A 112 3.98 -1.50 3.09
CA LEU A 112 3.10 -1.97 4.15
C LEU A 112 2.84 -0.89 5.19
N VAL A 113 3.87 -0.16 5.61
CA VAL A 113 3.70 0.92 6.59
C VAL A 113 2.90 2.08 6.00
N LEU A 114 3.16 2.50 4.77
CA LEU A 114 2.40 3.56 4.09
C LEU A 114 0.93 3.18 3.91
N SER A 115 0.64 1.90 3.69
CA SER A 115 -0.74 1.44 3.54
C SER A 115 -1.60 1.67 4.79
N LEU A 116 -1.00 1.76 5.99
CA LEU A 116 -1.71 2.15 7.22
C LEU A 116 -2.28 3.58 7.17
N TRP A 117 -1.79 4.43 6.25
CA TRP A 117 -2.17 5.83 6.11
C TRP A 117 -3.03 6.11 4.87
N CYS A 118 -3.48 5.06 4.18
CA CYS A 118 -4.24 5.16 2.93
C CYS A 118 -5.70 4.78 3.13
N ASP A 119 -6.59 5.54 2.47
CA ASP A 119 -8.04 5.30 2.46
C ASP A 119 -8.41 4.18 1.48
N VAL A 120 -7.59 3.99 0.43
CA VAL A 120 -7.80 2.94 -0.58
C VAL A 120 -6.54 2.11 -0.76
N ILE A 121 -6.63 0.82 -0.50
CA ILE A 121 -5.54 -0.15 -0.69
C ILE A 121 -5.93 -1.10 -1.82
N ILE A 122 -5.14 -1.12 -2.89
CA ILE A 122 -5.28 -2.11 -3.96
C ILE A 122 -4.23 -3.19 -3.73
N CYS A 123 -4.65 -4.44 -3.55
CA CYS A 123 -3.73 -5.55 -3.32
C CYS A 123 -4.18 -6.84 -4.01
N ASP A 124 -3.33 -7.85 -3.94
CA ASP A 124 -3.65 -9.19 -4.43
C ASP A 124 -4.44 -9.97 -3.37
N TYR A 125 -5.33 -10.89 -3.80
CA TYR A 125 -6.11 -11.75 -2.88
C TYR A 125 -5.24 -12.45 -1.82
N ASN A 126 -4.00 -12.80 -2.17
CA ASN A 126 -3.09 -13.46 -1.24
C ASN A 126 -2.81 -12.63 0.02
N TYR A 127 -2.87 -11.29 -0.05
CA TYR A 127 -2.66 -10.43 1.13
C TYR A 127 -3.81 -10.42 2.14
N ALA A 128 -5.01 -10.80 1.71
CA ALA A 128 -6.18 -10.89 2.58
C ALA A 128 -6.37 -12.30 3.15
N PHE A 129 -6.01 -13.34 2.40
CA PHE A 129 -6.42 -14.71 2.72
C PHE A 129 -5.27 -15.70 2.94
N ASP A 130 -4.03 -15.44 2.50
CA ASP A 130 -2.93 -16.38 2.74
C ASP A 130 -2.39 -16.18 4.18
N PRO A 131 -2.49 -17.15 5.10
CA PRO A 131 -2.00 -17.00 6.48
C PRO A 131 -0.50 -16.70 6.59
N ARG A 132 0.29 -16.87 5.52
CA ARG A 132 1.73 -16.54 5.47
C ARG A 132 2.01 -15.14 4.93
N ALA A 133 1.09 -14.57 4.15
CA ALA A 133 1.20 -13.23 3.56
C ALA A 133 0.12 -12.26 4.08
N LYS A 134 -0.75 -12.75 4.97
CA LYS A 134 -1.90 -12.03 5.51
C LYS A 134 -1.39 -10.74 6.13
N LEU A 135 -1.99 -9.65 5.71
CA LEU A 135 -1.87 -8.38 6.41
C LEU A 135 -2.64 -8.51 7.74
N ASN A 136 -2.07 -9.20 8.73
CA ASN A 136 -2.67 -9.31 10.06
C ASN A 136 -3.04 -7.92 10.62
N ARG A 137 -2.22 -6.91 10.30
CA ARG A 137 -2.42 -5.50 10.61
C ARG A 137 -3.71 -4.85 10.07
N PHE A 138 -4.36 -5.41 9.05
CA PHE A 138 -5.63 -4.87 8.53
C PHE A 138 -6.84 -5.72 8.90
N PHE A 139 -6.66 -7.03 9.06
CA PHE A 139 -7.78 -7.98 9.12
C PHE A 139 -7.99 -8.61 10.50
N GLU A 140 -7.27 -8.16 11.53
CA GLU A 140 -7.45 -8.66 12.91
C GLU A 140 -8.10 -7.64 13.86
N GLU A 141 -7.94 -6.33 13.61
CA GLU A 141 -8.47 -5.28 14.52
C GLU A 141 -9.70 -4.52 13.94
N ASP A 142 -9.81 -4.30 12.63
CA ASP A 142 -10.78 -3.35 12.04
C ASP A 142 -11.70 -3.92 10.93
N VAL A 143 -12.00 -5.22 10.95
CA VAL A 143 -12.76 -5.87 9.87
C VAL A 143 -14.16 -5.26 9.66
N GLU A 144 -14.79 -4.73 10.72
CA GLU A 144 -16.13 -4.13 10.63
C GLU A 144 -16.17 -2.82 9.83
N ASN A 145 -15.05 -2.11 9.72
CA ASN A 145 -14.98 -0.79 9.07
C ASN A 145 -14.30 -0.82 7.69
N ILE A 146 -13.94 -2.01 7.18
CA ILE A 146 -13.29 -2.18 5.89
C ILE A 146 -14.32 -2.55 4.81
N LEU A 147 -14.40 -1.72 3.77
CA LEU A 147 -15.12 -2.03 2.55
C LEU A 147 -14.25 -2.90 1.64
N LEU A 148 -14.56 -4.20 1.58
CA LEU A 148 -13.91 -5.15 0.68
C LEU A 148 -14.53 -5.09 -0.72
N LEU A 149 -13.69 -4.89 -1.75
CA LEU A 149 -14.06 -4.83 -3.16
C LEU A 149 -13.31 -5.87 -3.99
#